data_AF-A0A3A8HE39-F1
#
_entry.id   AF-A0A3A8HE39-F1
#
_cell.length_a   1.000
_cell.length_b   1.000
_cell.length_c   1.000
_cell.angle_alpha   90.00
_cell.angle_beta   90.00
_cell.angle_gamma   90.00
#
_symmetry.space_group_name_H-M   'P 1'
#
loop_
_entity.id
_entity.type
_entity.pdbx_description
1 polymer ?
#
loop_
_entity_poly.entity_id
_entity_poly.type
_entity_poly.pdbx_seq_one_letter_code
_entity_poly.pdbx_strand_id
1 'polypeptide(L)'
;MLTTRRSAAGRRFANSAASFGTSETPWWSAPAIFTEDVDYVAFDGSHIQGRQANAEAHQALFDGVLRGSQLDGEVKSLRFLAPDVALIHTEGVIKLRWQRKAPKGRRSIQTMVAVKREGVWFFTAFQNTRIQPPNAFARFMLRLMTPKRSAAR
;
A
#
# COMPACT_ATOMS: atom_id res chain seq x y z
N MET A 1 -21.63 3.20 18.52
CA MET A 1 -20.79 2.08 19.00
C MET A 1 -20.91 0.93 18.01
N LEU A 2 -19.98 0.81 17.06
CA LEU A 2 -19.92 -0.32 16.13
C LEU A 2 -18.58 -1.01 16.35
N THR A 3 -18.62 -2.02 17.19
CA THR A 3 -17.50 -2.86 17.56
C THR A 3 -17.18 -3.78 16.38
N THR A 4 -16.17 -3.44 15.58
CA THR A 4 -15.71 -4.26 14.46
C THR A 4 -15.15 -5.59 15.01
N ARG A 5 -15.97 -6.64 15.06
CA ARG A 5 -15.51 -8.01 15.34
C ARG A 5 -14.58 -8.45 14.22
N ARG A 6 -13.27 -8.28 14.41
CA ARG A 6 -12.23 -8.80 13.50
C ARG A 6 -12.33 -10.32 13.47
N SER A 7 -12.68 -10.89 12.32
CA SER A 7 -12.70 -12.34 12.11
C SER A 7 -11.29 -12.93 12.25
N ALA A 8 -11.19 -14.18 12.69
CA ALA A 8 -9.91 -14.87 12.89
C ALA A 8 -9.05 -14.95 11.60
N ALA A 9 -9.70 -14.93 10.42
CA ALA A 9 -9.03 -14.90 9.12
C ALA A 9 -8.28 -13.57 8.88
N GLY A 10 -8.85 -12.42 9.27
CA GLY A 10 -8.19 -11.12 9.17
C GLY A 10 -6.96 -10.99 10.07
N ARG A 11 -6.95 -11.67 11.23
CA ARG A 11 -5.75 -11.79 12.09
C ARG A 11 -4.66 -12.64 11.43
N ARG A 12 -5.02 -13.70 10.69
CA ARG A 12 -4.04 -14.56 10.01
C ARG A 12 -3.39 -13.89 8.80
N PHE A 13 -4.14 -13.12 8.00
CA PHE A 13 -3.53 -12.31 6.93
C PHE A 13 -2.64 -11.20 7.50
N ALA A 14 -3.09 -10.46 8.53
CA ALA A 14 -2.28 -9.44 9.17
C ALA A 14 -1.03 -10.01 9.86
N ASN A 15 -1.13 -11.19 10.48
CA ASN A 15 0.00 -11.87 11.09
C ASN A 15 0.93 -12.47 10.03
N SER A 16 0.43 -12.97 8.90
CA SER A 16 1.27 -13.44 7.79
C SER A 16 1.98 -12.26 7.13
N ALA A 17 1.28 -11.14 6.90
CA ALA A 17 1.85 -9.87 6.47
C ALA A 17 2.94 -9.36 7.43
N ALA A 18 2.76 -9.56 8.74
CA ALA A 18 3.74 -9.24 9.77
C ALA A 18 4.88 -10.29 9.90
N SER A 19 4.66 -11.54 9.49
CA SER A 19 5.65 -12.64 9.55
C SER A 19 6.71 -12.56 8.45
N PHE A 20 6.53 -11.70 7.46
CA PHE A 20 7.51 -11.49 6.38
C PHE A 20 8.71 -10.59 6.79
N GLY A 21 8.78 -10.13 8.04
CA GLY A 21 9.72 -9.11 8.51
C GLY A 21 11.11 -9.57 8.98
N THR A 22 11.60 -10.76 8.60
CA THR A 22 12.89 -11.29 9.09
C THR A 22 14.05 -11.23 8.08
N SER A 23 13.87 -10.66 6.89
CA SER A 23 14.95 -10.52 5.89
C SER A 23 15.44 -9.07 5.76
N GLU A 24 16.68 -8.88 5.30
CA GLU A 24 17.29 -7.57 5.06
C GLU A 24 16.55 -6.74 4.00
N THR A 25 15.75 -7.41 3.15
CA THR A 25 14.86 -6.77 2.18
C THR A 25 13.50 -6.51 2.83
N PRO A 26 12.97 -5.28 2.77
CA PRO A 26 11.66 -5.02 3.34
C PRO A 26 10.60 -5.94 2.74
N TRP A 27 9.74 -6.52 3.58
CA TRP A 27 8.76 -7.52 3.14
C TRP A 27 7.86 -7.03 2.00
N TRP A 28 7.54 -5.74 1.95
CA TRP A 28 6.66 -5.13 0.94
C TRP A 28 7.23 -5.15 -0.48
N SER A 29 8.50 -5.51 -0.65
CA SER A 29 9.18 -5.62 -1.94
C SER A 29 9.69 -7.03 -2.26
N ALA A 30 9.42 -8.01 -1.39
CA ALA A 30 9.90 -9.38 -1.61
C ALA A 30 9.17 -10.00 -2.82
N PRO A 31 9.86 -10.45 -3.89
CA PRO A 31 9.20 -10.95 -5.10
C PRO A 31 8.25 -12.13 -4.86
N ALA A 32 8.56 -12.99 -3.89
CA ALA A 32 7.81 -14.20 -3.59
C ALA A 32 6.37 -13.96 -3.12
N ILE A 33 6.03 -12.75 -2.66
CA ILE A 33 4.67 -12.43 -2.19
C ILE A 33 3.74 -12.01 -3.33
N PHE A 34 4.26 -11.81 -4.54
CA PHE A 34 3.47 -11.38 -5.68
C PHE A 34 3.06 -12.58 -6.53
N THR A 35 1.96 -12.50 -7.28
CA THR A 35 1.68 -13.50 -8.33
C THR A 35 2.65 -13.34 -9.50
N GLU A 36 2.80 -14.38 -10.32
CA GLU A 36 3.68 -14.34 -11.52
C GLU A 36 3.28 -13.22 -12.49
N ASP A 37 1.98 -12.94 -12.55
CA ASP A 37 1.28 -11.99 -13.41
C ASP A 37 0.93 -10.66 -12.72
N VAL A 38 1.63 -10.30 -11.63
CA VAL A 38 1.31 -9.09 -10.85
C VAL A 38 1.31 -7.81 -11.71
N ASP A 39 0.31 -6.95 -11.50
CA ASP A 39 0.34 -5.55 -11.96
C ASP A 39 0.82 -4.63 -10.83
N TYR A 40 1.96 -3.97 -11.03
CA TYR A 40 2.53 -3.03 -10.07
C TYR A 40 2.59 -1.62 -10.67
N VAL A 41 1.76 -0.73 -10.14
CA VAL A 41 1.75 0.70 -10.51
C VAL A 41 2.44 1.51 -9.42
N ALA A 42 3.61 2.05 -9.77
CA ALA A 42 4.40 2.89 -8.90
C ALA A 42 3.80 4.30 -8.75
N PHE A 43 4.35 5.08 -7.81
CA PHE A 43 3.79 6.38 -7.44
C PHE A 43 3.85 7.45 -8.55
N ASP A 44 4.71 7.24 -9.54
CA ASP A 44 4.92 8.08 -10.72
C ASP A 44 4.09 7.63 -11.92
N GLY A 45 3.29 6.56 -11.78
CA GLY A 45 2.48 5.98 -12.84
C GLY A 45 3.19 4.92 -13.66
N SER A 46 4.45 4.60 -13.37
CA SER A 46 5.15 3.48 -14.02
C SER A 46 4.41 2.17 -13.75
N HIS A 47 4.06 1.44 -14.81
CA HIS A 47 3.35 0.17 -14.74
C HIS A 47 4.32 -0.98 -15.05
N ILE A 48 4.61 -1.79 -14.04
CA ILE A 48 5.50 -2.92 -14.11
C ILE A 48 4.66 -4.19 -14.07
N GLN A 49 4.84 -5.06 -15.07
CA GLN A 49 4.05 -6.27 -15.24
C GLN A 49 4.89 -7.51 -14.98
N GLY A 50 4.38 -8.38 -14.11
CA GLY A 50 4.97 -9.65 -13.77
C GLY A 50 5.98 -9.62 -12.63
N ARG A 51 6.09 -10.76 -11.93
CA ARG A 51 6.91 -10.89 -10.71
C ARG A 51 8.38 -10.59 -10.95
N GLN A 52 8.93 -11.07 -12.07
CA GLN A 52 10.34 -10.91 -12.40
C GLN A 52 10.70 -9.44 -12.64
N ALA A 53 9.98 -8.76 -13.53
CA ALA A 53 10.23 -7.34 -13.80
C ALA A 53 10.07 -6.49 -12.53
N ASN A 54 9.08 -6.82 -11.70
CA ASN A 54 8.89 -6.19 -10.40
C ASN A 54 10.09 -6.43 -9.45
N ALA A 55 10.63 -7.64 -9.42
CA ALA A 55 11.81 -7.99 -8.63
C ALA A 55 13.05 -7.19 -9.06
N GLU A 56 13.32 -7.16 -10.37
CA GLU A 56 14.46 -6.43 -10.95
C GLU A 56 14.38 -4.94 -10.66
N ALA A 57 13.19 -4.34 -10.82
CA ALA A 57 12.95 -2.93 -10.50
C ALA A 57 13.18 -2.62 -9.01
N HIS A 58 12.68 -3.46 -8.11
CA HIS A 58 12.91 -3.28 -6.68
C HIS A 58 14.38 -3.48 -6.31
N GLN A 59 15.05 -4.49 -6.86
CA GLN A 59 16.46 -4.75 -6.63
C GLN A 59 17.29 -3.52 -7.03
N ALA A 60 17.07 -2.96 -8.22
CA ALA A 60 17.76 -1.74 -8.67
C ALA A 60 17.52 -0.55 -7.72
N LEU A 61 16.30 -0.39 -7.20
CA LEU A 61 15.99 0.66 -6.24
C LEU A 61 16.75 0.46 -4.92
N PHE A 62 16.78 -0.75 -4.36
CA PHE A 62 17.46 -1.02 -3.09
C PHE A 62 18.98 -1.07 -3.22
N ASP A 63 19.50 -1.35 -4.40
CA ASP A 63 20.92 -1.21 -4.66
C ASP A 63 21.34 0.25 -4.85
N GLY A 64 20.42 1.10 -5.32
CA GLY A 64 20.63 2.51 -5.52
C GLY A 64 19.96 3.39 -4.47
N VAL A 65 18.95 4.14 -4.93
CA VAL A 65 18.38 5.29 -4.21
C VAL A 65 17.64 4.94 -2.91
N LEU A 66 17.14 3.71 -2.78
CA LEU A 66 16.44 3.21 -1.60
C LEU A 66 17.33 2.37 -0.66
N ARG A 67 18.64 2.28 -0.92
CA ARG A 67 19.57 1.52 -0.08
C ARG A 67 19.49 1.94 1.38
N GLY A 68 19.21 0.98 2.27
CA GLY A 68 19.09 1.20 3.72
C GLY A 68 17.88 2.07 4.12
N SER A 69 16.93 2.29 3.22
CA SER A 69 15.69 3.00 3.56
C SER A 69 14.78 2.15 4.43
N GLN A 70 13.90 2.81 5.18
CA GLN A 70 12.90 2.19 6.04
C GLN A 70 11.51 2.64 5.58
N LEU A 71 10.55 1.71 5.55
CA LEU A 71 9.14 2.05 5.37
C LEU A 71 8.51 2.31 6.74
N ASP A 72 7.94 3.50 6.90
CA ASP A 72 7.02 3.82 7.98
C ASP A 72 5.60 3.76 7.40
N GLY A 73 4.81 2.77 7.81
CA GLY A 73 3.49 2.54 7.22
C GLY A 73 2.56 1.70 8.09
N GLU A 74 1.27 1.75 7.76
CA GLU A 74 0.19 1.11 8.49
C GLU A 74 -0.90 0.59 7.54
N VAL A 75 -1.57 -0.50 7.93
CA VAL A 75 -2.78 -0.99 7.26
C VAL A 75 -3.96 -0.13 7.69
N LYS A 76 -4.60 0.55 6.73
CA LYS A 76 -5.78 1.40 6.99
C LYS A 76 -7.07 0.59 6.94
N SER A 77 -7.17 -0.35 6.01
CA SER A 77 -8.34 -1.22 5.90
C SER A 77 -8.00 -2.53 5.21
N LEU A 78 -8.80 -3.56 5.52
CA LEU A 78 -8.78 -4.86 4.87
C LEU A 78 -10.21 -5.36 4.79
N ARG A 79 -10.63 -5.80 3.62
CA ARG A 79 -11.90 -6.52 3.43
C ARG A 79 -11.75 -7.65 2.44
N PHE A 80 -12.49 -8.73 2.65
CA PHE A 80 -12.59 -9.82 1.68
C PHE A 80 -13.62 -9.46 0.61
N LEU A 81 -13.26 -9.59 -0.66
CA LEU A 81 -14.15 -9.49 -1.81
C LEU A 81 -14.79 -10.84 -2.12
N ALA A 82 -14.05 -11.91 -1.85
CA ALA A 82 -14.44 -13.32 -1.95
C ALA A 82 -13.64 -14.13 -0.89
N PRO A 83 -13.94 -15.42 -0.65
CA PRO A 83 -13.20 -16.24 0.32
C PRO A 83 -11.67 -16.29 0.09
N ASP A 84 -11.27 -16.11 -1.16
CA ASP A 84 -9.91 -16.20 -1.70
C ASP A 84 -9.43 -14.88 -2.34
N VAL A 85 -10.17 -13.77 -2.16
CA VAL A 85 -9.78 -12.44 -2.67
C VAL A 85 -9.92 -11.39 -1.57
N ALA A 86 -8.86 -10.62 -1.34
CA ALA A 86 -8.84 -9.53 -0.36
C ALA A 86 -8.44 -8.20 -0.99
N LEU A 87 -9.10 -7.12 -0.57
CA LEU A 87 -8.73 -5.74 -0.86
C LEU A 87 -8.12 -5.11 0.40
N ILE A 88 -6.96 -4.50 0.23
CA ILE A 88 -6.19 -3.88 1.30
C ILE A 88 -5.87 -2.45 0.92
N HIS A 89 -6.01 -1.53 1.89
CA HIS A 89 -5.45 -0.20 1.79
C HIS A 89 -4.41 0.00 2.88
N THR A 90 -3.24 0.50 2.48
CA THR A 90 -2.16 0.91 3.39
C THR A 90 -1.83 2.37 3.18
N GLU A 91 -1.24 3.00 4.18
CA GLU A 91 -0.55 4.27 4.02
C GLU A 91 0.88 4.12 4.48
N GLY A 92 1.80 4.80 3.81
CA GLY A 92 3.20 4.75 4.21
C GLY A 92 4.05 5.81 3.56
N VAL A 93 5.27 5.92 4.07
CA VAL A 93 6.30 6.83 3.59
C VAL A 93 7.67 6.17 3.75
N ILE A 94 8.50 6.33 2.73
CA ILE A 94 9.88 5.84 2.79
C ILE A 94 10.74 6.91 3.48
N LYS A 95 11.40 6.52 4.56
CA LYS A 95 12.47 7.28 5.21
C LYS A 95 13.80 6.77 4.67
N LEU A 96 14.51 7.63 3.94
CA LEU A 96 15.83 7.30 3.40
C LEU A 96 16.86 7.24 4.54
N ARG A 97 17.93 6.45 4.39
CA ARG A 97 18.92 6.22 5.45
C ARG A 97 19.54 7.49 6.04
N TRP A 98 19.68 8.55 5.22
CA TRP A 98 20.23 9.85 5.64
C TRP A 98 19.21 10.79 6.27
N GLN A 99 17.92 10.41 6.32
CA GLN A 99 16.86 11.25 6.86
C GLN A 99 16.57 10.92 8.32
N ARG A 100 16.58 11.95 9.18
CA ARG A 100 16.19 11.82 10.59
C ARG A 100 14.70 11.50 10.77
N LYS A 101 13.84 12.00 9.89
CA LYS A 101 12.38 11.79 9.90
C LYS A 101 11.87 11.55 8.48
N ALA A 102 10.81 10.76 8.35
CA ALA A 102 10.17 10.52 7.07
C ALA A 102 9.55 11.82 6.50
N PRO A 103 9.73 12.11 5.20
CA PRO A 103 9.24 13.35 4.60
C PRO A 103 7.72 13.29 4.38
N LYS A 104 6.96 14.15 5.07
CA LYS A 104 5.49 14.20 4.99
C LYS A 104 4.95 14.31 3.57
N GLY A 105 5.63 15.08 2.70
CA GLY A 105 5.24 15.25 1.29
C GLY A 105 5.44 14.02 0.40
N ARG A 106 6.05 12.94 0.90
CA ARG A 106 6.17 11.65 0.21
C ARG A 106 5.26 10.57 0.80
N ARG A 107 4.31 10.95 1.66
CA ARG A 107 3.31 10.00 2.13
C ARG A 107 2.48 9.53 0.95
N SER A 108 2.18 8.25 0.94
CA SER A 108 1.40 7.61 -0.10
C SER A 108 0.31 6.75 0.51
N ILE A 109 -0.76 6.55 -0.25
CA ILE A 109 -1.74 5.49 -0.04
C ILE A 109 -1.51 4.41 -1.08
N GLN A 110 -1.61 3.14 -0.68
CA GLN A 110 -1.55 2.01 -1.58
C GLN A 110 -2.87 1.25 -1.57
N THR A 111 -3.30 0.83 -2.75
CA THR A 111 -4.39 -0.13 -2.93
C THR A 111 -3.79 -1.44 -3.41
N MET A 112 -4.09 -2.54 -2.72
CA MET A 112 -3.56 -3.85 -3.04
C MET A 112 -4.69 -4.87 -3.13
N VAL A 113 -4.61 -5.74 -4.14
CA VAL A 113 -5.47 -6.91 -4.25
C VAL A 113 -4.63 -8.15 -4.00
N ALA A 114 -5.07 -8.98 -3.05
CA ALA A 114 -4.47 -10.27 -2.78
C ALA A 114 -5.41 -11.40 -3.18
N VAL A 115 -4.85 -12.46 -3.73
CA VAL A 115 -5.52 -13.70 -4.10
C VAL A 115 -4.91 -14.87 -3.34
N LYS A 116 -5.72 -15.89 -3.02
CA LYS A 116 -5.26 -17.10 -2.35
C LYS A 116 -5.10 -18.23 -3.36
N ARG A 117 -3.88 -18.78 -3.50
CA ARG A 117 -3.58 -19.96 -4.33
C ARG A 117 -3.00 -21.05 -3.42
N GLU A 118 -3.56 -22.26 -3.47
CA GLU A 118 -3.08 -23.43 -2.71
C GLU A 118 -2.87 -23.17 -1.21
N GLY A 119 -3.76 -22.39 -0.59
CA GLY A 119 -3.63 -22.07 0.85
C GLY A 119 -2.81 -20.82 1.16
N VAL A 120 -2.05 -20.29 0.19
CA VAL A 120 -1.10 -19.18 0.34
C VAL A 120 -1.64 -17.90 -0.31
N TRP A 121 -1.42 -16.75 0.31
CA TRP A 121 -1.85 -15.46 -0.23
C TRP A 121 -0.74 -14.78 -1.02
N PHE A 122 -1.09 -14.21 -2.17
CA PHE A 122 -0.21 -13.45 -3.04
C PHE A 122 -0.86 -12.13 -3.43
N PHE A 123 -0.08 -11.07 -3.56
CA PHE A 123 -0.54 -9.81 -4.16
C PHE A 123 -0.54 -9.93 -5.69
N THR A 124 -1.70 -9.70 -6.31
CA THR A 124 -1.87 -9.75 -7.77
C THR A 124 -1.96 -8.37 -8.39
N ALA A 125 -2.29 -7.34 -7.59
CA ALA A 125 -2.28 -5.96 -8.02
C ALA A 125 -1.80 -5.04 -6.89
N PHE A 126 -1.01 -4.05 -7.25
CA PHE A 126 -0.52 -3.01 -6.36
C PHE A 126 -0.58 -1.66 -7.08
N GLN A 127 -1.18 -0.66 -6.45
CA GLN A 127 -1.16 0.71 -6.95
C GLN A 127 -0.80 1.66 -5.82
N ASN A 128 0.21 2.51 -6.06
CA ASN A 128 0.72 3.49 -5.12
C ASN A 128 0.39 4.90 -5.59
N THR A 129 -0.12 5.76 -4.71
CA THR A 129 -0.48 7.14 -5.06
C THR A 129 0.03 8.09 -3.98
N ARG A 130 0.75 9.14 -4.38
CA ARG A 130 1.21 10.19 -3.45
C ARG A 130 0.00 10.94 -2.89
N ILE A 131 -0.05 11.09 -1.57
CA ILE A 131 -1.07 11.90 -0.90
C ILE A 131 -0.69 13.36 -1.07
N GLN A 132 -1.30 14.02 -2.04
CA GLN A 132 -1.14 15.44 -2.28
C GLN A 132 -2.43 16.17 -1.86
N PRO A 133 -2.39 17.03 -0.83
CA PRO A 133 -3.55 17.82 -0.48
C PRO A 133 -3.89 18.77 -1.64
N PRO A 134 -5.18 19.05 -1.89
CA PRO A 134 -5.57 19.99 -2.92
C PRO A 134 -4.90 21.35 -2.70
N ASN A 135 -4.40 21.93 -3.79
CA ASN A 135 -3.82 23.28 -3.75
C ASN A 135 -4.89 24.32 -3.36
N ALA A 136 -4.49 25.56 -3.10
CA ALA A 136 -5.41 26.60 -2.64
C ALA A 136 -6.59 26.80 -3.60
N PHE A 137 -6.33 26.75 -4.90
CA PHE A 137 -7.36 26.88 -5.94
C PHE A 137 -8.34 25.70 -5.93
N ALA A 138 -7.84 24.47 -5.89
CA ALA A 138 -8.67 23.26 -5.81
C ALA A 138 -9.51 23.23 -4.52
N ARG A 139 -8.94 23.65 -3.38
CA ARG A 139 -9.69 23.81 -2.12
C ARG A 139 -10.80 24.84 -2.23
N PHE A 140 -10.52 25.98 -2.89
CA PHE A 140 -11.53 27.00 -3.16
C PHE A 140 -12.66 26.46 -4.03
N MET A 141 -12.34 25.79 -5.15
CA MET A 141 -13.32 25.16 -6.04
C MET A 141 -14.16 24.09 -5.33
N LEU A 142 -13.54 23.19 -4.55
CA LEU A 142 -14.27 22.17 -3.77
C LEU A 142 -15.25 22.82 -2.79
N ARG A 143 -14.88 23.94 -2.16
CA ARG A 143 -15.76 24.67 -1.25
C ARG A 143 -16.97 25.27 -1.95
N LEU A 144 -16.86 25.64 -3.23
CA LEU A 144 -17.97 26.12 -4.05
C LEU A 144 -18.89 24.97 -4.51
N MET A 145 -18.32 23.79 -4.77
CA MET A 145 -19.07 22.62 -5.28
C MET A 145 -19.73 21.78 -4.19
N THR A 146 -19.34 21.94 -2.92
CA THR A 146 -19.95 21.17 -1.82
C THR A 146 -21.22 21.88 -1.36
N PRO A 147 -22.43 21.28 -1.49
CA PRO A 147 -23.64 21.91 -0.99
C PRO A 147 -23.52 22.15 0.52
N LYS A 148 -23.97 23.32 0.99
CA LYS A 148 -24.12 23.57 2.43
C LYS A 148 -25.03 22.47 2.99
N ARG A 149 -24.50 21.61 3.85
CA ARG A 149 -25.32 20.68 4.64
C ARG A 149 -26.41 21.49 5.31
N SER A 150 -27.68 21.26 4.94
CA SER A 150 -28.80 21.83 5.69
C SER A 150 -28.70 21.27 7.10
N ALA A 151 -28.72 22.13 8.11
CA ALA A 151 -28.89 21.70 9.49
C ALA A 151 -30.21 20.92 9.54
N ALA A 152 -30.12 19.61 9.80
CA ALA A 152 -31.29 18.82 10.15
C ALA A 152 -31.82 19.38 11.49
N ARG A 153 -33.11 19.70 11.50
CA ARG A 153 -33.86 20.19 12.66
C ARG A 153 -33.92 19.14 13.77
#